data_AF-A0A178VVF2-F1
#
_entry.id   AF-A0A178VVF2-F1
#
_cell.length_a   1.000
_cell.length_b   1.000
_cell.length_c   1.000
_cell.angle_alpha   90.00
_cell.angle_beta   90.00
_cell.angle_gamma   90.00
#
_symmetry.space_group_name_H-M   'P 1'
#
loop_
_entity.id
_entity.type
_entity.pdbx_description
1 polymer ?
#
loop_
_entity_poly.entity_id
_entity_poly.type
_entity_poly.pdbx_seq_one_letter_code
_entity_poly.pdbx_strand_id
1 'polypeptide(L)'
;MNGLILFLTDPYLAEEYFKRAVGVEPKDAEAFSKYATFLWRARDDLWAAEETFLEAIDADPTNSYYAANYANFLWNTGGDDTCFPLDDESHEDTI
;
A
#
# COMPACT_ATOMS: atom_id res chain seq x y z
N MET A 1 -37.23 -5.42 -9.34
CA MET A 1 -36.26 -6.48 -9.00
C MET A 1 -34.89 -6.02 -9.46
N ASN A 2 -34.17 -5.25 -8.63
CA ASN A 2 -32.82 -4.73 -8.91
C ASN A 2 -32.08 -4.53 -7.58
N GLY A 3 -31.94 -5.62 -6.80
CA GLY A 3 -31.41 -5.57 -5.43
C GLY A 3 -30.19 -6.45 -5.19
N LEU A 4 -29.47 -6.90 -6.23
CA LEU A 4 -28.45 -7.95 -6.10
C LEU A 4 -27.05 -7.59 -6.62
N ILE A 5 -26.81 -6.35 -7.08
CA ILE A 5 -25.48 -5.94 -7.62
C ILE A 5 -24.70 -5.03 -6.65
N LEU A 6 -25.33 -4.48 -5.60
CA LEU A 6 -24.64 -3.58 -4.67
C LEU A 6 -23.82 -4.27 -3.57
N PHE A 7 -23.89 -5.60 -3.42
CA PHE A 7 -23.22 -6.32 -2.33
C PHE A 7 -21.81 -6.84 -2.66
N LEU A 8 -21.35 -6.75 -3.92
CA LEU A 8 -20.06 -7.32 -4.35
C LEU A 8 -18.91 -6.30 -4.41
N THR A 9 -19.22 -5.02 -4.26
CA THR A 9 -18.27 -3.90 -4.34
C THR A 9 -18.29 -3.08 -3.06
N ASP A 10 -18.46 -3.74 -1.91
CA ASP A 10 -18.38 -3.04 -0.63
C ASP A 10 -16.91 -3.02 -0.16
N PRO A 11 -16.18 -1.90 -0.29
CA PRO A 11 -14.79 -1.81 0.14
C PRO A 11 -14.63 -2.08 1.64
N TYR A 12 -15.69 -1.91 2.45
CA TYR A 12 -15.64 -2.19 3.88
C TYR A 12 -15.50 -3.68 4.17
N LEU A 13 -16.14 -4.55 3.38
CA LEU A 13 -16.04 -6.00 3.56
C LEU A 13 -14.65 -6.51 3.12
N ALA A 14 -14.09 -5.97 2.04
CA ALA A 14 -12.74 -6.29 1.61
C ALA A 14 -11.70 -5.88 2.66
N GLU A 15 -11.83 -4.69 3.24
CA GLU A 15 -10.96 -4.20 4.31
C GLU A 15 -11.00 -5.12 5.55
N GLU A 16 -12.17 -5.64 5.93
CA GLU A 16 -12.30 -6.57 7.04
C GLU A 16 -11.56 -7.90 6.79
N TYR A 17 -11.68 -8.46 5.58
CA TYR A 17 -10.95 -9.67 5.22
C TYR A 17 -9.44 -9.46 5.20
N PHE A 18 -8.97 -8.32 4.68
CA PHE A 18 -7.55 -8.00 4.70
C PHE A 18 -7.03 -7.82 6.13
N LYS A 19 -7.76 -7.10 7.00
CA LYS A 19 -7.42 -6.95 8.42
C LYS A 19 -7.28 -8.28 9.14
N ARG A 20 -8.15 -9.24 8.85
CA ARG A 20 -8.04 -10.60 9.38
C ARG A 20 -6.81 -11.33 8.82
N ALA A 21 -6.52 -11.17 7.53
CA ALA A 21 -5.39 -11.82 6.88
C ALA A 21 -4.03 -11.29 7.39
N VAL A 22 -3.91 -9.99 7.67
CA VAL A 22 -2.67 -9.41 8.22
C VAL A 22 -2.49 -9.65 9.71
N GLY A 23 -3.58 -9.95 10.43
CA GLY A 23 -3.57 -10.22 11.87
C GLY A 23 -3.19 -11.65 12.26
N VAL A 24 -2.87 -12.53 11.31
CA VAL A 24 -2.43 -13.90 11.60
C VAL A 24 -0.92 -13.95 11.86
N GLU A 25 -0.50 -14.86 12.73
CA GLU A 25 0.92 -15.18 12.93
C GLU A 25 1.28 -16.54 12.30
N PRO A 26 2.42 -16.66 11.60
CA PRO A 26 3.41 -15.61 11.35
C PRO A 26 2.91 -14.56 10.35
N LYS A 27 3.47 -13.34 10.44
CA LYS A 27 3.18 -12.23 9.51
C LYS A 27 3.42 -12.67 8.07
N ASP A 28 2.39 -12.53 7.23
CA ASP A 28 2.46 -12.86 5.81
C ASP A 28 2.69 -11.59 4.98
N ALA A 29 3.93 -11.42 4.49
CA ALA A 29 4.32 -10.29 3.65
C ALA A 29 3.46 -10.15 2.38
N GLU A 30 2.97 -11.26 1.80
CA GLU A 30 2.09 -11.22 0.64
C GLU A 30 0.71 -10.64 0.99
N ALA A 31 0.18 -10.99 2.18
CA ALA A 31 -1.07 -10.46 2.68
C ALA A 31 -0.98 -8.94 2.92
N PHE A 32 0.10 -8.47 3.56
CA PHE A 32 0.36 -7.03 3.73
C PHE A 32 0.48 -6.30 2.39
N SER A 33 1.25 -6.83 1.45
CA SER A 33 1.45 -6.19 0.14
C SER A 33 0.14 -6.05 -0.68
N LYS A 34 -0.72 -7.07 -0.61
CA LYS A 34 -2.06 -7.03 -1.23
C LYS A 34 -2.99 -6.05 -0.53
N TYR A 35 -2.95 -5.99 0.79
CA TYR A 35 -3.75 -5.04 1.56
C TYR A 35 -3.34 -3.59 1.29
N ALA A 36 -2.04 -3.31 1.25
CA ALA A 36 -1.50 -2.00 0.90
C ALA A 36 -1.96 -1.54 -0.49
N THR A 37 -1.93 -2.46 -1.47
CA THR A 37 -2.44 -2.19 -2.83
C THR A 37 -3.94 -1.89 -2.84
N PHE A 38 -4.72 -2.57 -1.99
CA PHE A 38 -6.15 -2.31 -1.84
C PHE A 38 -6.40 -0.92 -1.23
N LEU A 39 -5.67 -0.55 -0.17
CA LEU A 39 -5.78 0.77 0.45
C LEU A 39 -5.45 1.88 -0.56
N TRP A 40 -4.37 1.70 -1.32
CA TRP A 40 -3.99 2.64 -2.37
C TRP A 40 -5.04 2.75 -3.47
N ARG A 41 -5.45 1.63 -4.10
CA ARG A 41 -6.28 1.68 -5.31
C ARG A 41 -7.78 1.79 -5.07
N ALA A 42 -8.27 1.26 -3.96
CA ALA A 42 -9.71 1.18 -3.68
C ALA A 42 -10.17 2.20 -2.63
N ARG A 43 -9.28 2.59 -1.70
CA ARG A 43 -9.59 3.54 -0.63
C ARG A 43 -8.96 4.92 -0.84
N ASP A 44 -7.99 5.04 -1.75
CA ASP A 44 -7.19 6.25 -1.97
C ASP A 44 -6.49 6.73 -0.69
N ASP A 45 -6.22 5.78 0.23
CA ASP A 45 -5.59 6.06 1.51
C ASP A 45 -4.09 5.78 1.38
N LEU A 46 -3.37 6.80 0.91
CA LEU A 46 -1.94 6.70 0.62
C LEU A 46 -1.10 6.45 1.88
N TRP A 47 -1.48 7.08 2.99
CA TRP A 47 -0.76 6.96 4.24
C TRP A 47 -0.87 5.56 4.85
N ALA A 48 -2.10 5.02 4.92
CA ALA A 48 -2.29 3.64 5.38
C ALA A 48 -1.68 2.62 4.41
N ALA A 49 -1.69 2.90 3.10
CA ALA A 49 -1.03 2.05 2.11
C ALA A 49 0.49 2.03 2.31
N GLU A 50 1.13 3.17 2.54
CA GLU A 50 2.57 3.28 2.81
C GLU A 50 2.96 2.47 4.06
N GLU A 51 2.27 2.68 5.19
CA GLU A 51 2.53 1.93 6.42
C GLU A 51 2.43 0.42 6.18
N THR A 52 1.38 -0.01 5.47
CA THR A 52 1.15 -1.43 5.18
C THR A 52 2.21 -2.00 4.20
N PHE A 53 2.71 -1.21 3.25
CA PHE A 53 3.82 -1.63 2.37
C PHE A 53 5.12 -1.82 3.15
N LEU A 54 5.41 -0.94 4.12
CA LEU A 54 6.58 -1.07 4.98
C LEU A 54 6.48 -2.31 5.88
N GLU A 55 5.29 -2.62 6.41
CA GLU A 55 5.08 -3.85 7.16
C GLU A 55 5.28 -5.11 6.31
N ALA A 56 4.93 -5.08 5.02
CA ALA A 56 5.22 -6.18 4.10
C ALA A 56 6.73 -6.41 3.93
N ILE A 57 7.51 -5.33 3.84
CA ILE A 57 8.98 -5.38 3.71
C ILE A 57 9.60 -5.88 5.02
N ASP A 58 9.10 -5.46 6.18
CA ASP A 58 9.59 -5.92 7.49
C ASP A 58 9.29 -7.41 7.72
N ALA A 59 8.14 -7.91 7.23
CA ALA A 59 7.76 -9.32 7.33
C ALA A 59 8.66 -10.25 6.50
N ASP A 60 9.18 -9.79 5.35
CA ASP A 60 10.18 -10.52 4.56
C ASP A 60 11.16 -9.56 3.86
N PRO A 61 12.21 -9.11 4.56
CA PRO A 61 13.15 -8.13 4.03
C PRO A 61 14.09 -8.71 2.97
N THR A 62 14.10 -10.04 2.81
CA THR A 62 14.97 -10.71 1.83
C THR A 62 14.36 -10.74 0.44
N ASN A 63 13.05 -10.51 0.34
CA ASN A 63 12.31 -10.60 -0.89
C ASN A 63 12.10 -9.22 -1.53
N SER A 64 12.83 -8.97 -2.60
CA SER A 64 12.78 -7.70 -3.35
C SER A 64 11.43 -7.43 -4.01
N TYR A 65 10.53 -8.42 -4.10
CA TYR A 65 9.18 -8.24 -4.62
C TYR A 65 8.40 -7.17 -3.85
N TYR A 66 8.50 -7.16 -2.52
CA TYR A 66 7.76 -6.21 -1.68
C TYR A 66 8.33 -4.79 -1.79
N ALA A 67 9.66 -4.67 -1.84
CA ALA A 67 10.33 -3.40 -2.13
C ALA A 67 9.96 -2.85 -3.52
N ALA A 68 9.84 -3.71 -4.53
CA ALA A 68 9.42 -3.30 -5.87
C ALA A 68 7.96 -2.83 -5.91
N ASN A 69 7.06 -3.48 -5.16
CA ASN A 69 5.67 -3.02 -5.03
C ASN A 69 5.59 -1.66 -4.34
N TYR A 70 6.41 -1.43 -3.30
CA TYR A 70 6.48 -0.14 -2.63
C TYR A 70 7.04 0.96 -3.55
N ALA A 71 8.11 0.68 -4.30
CA ALA A 71 8.65 1.62 -5.29
C ALA A 71 7.61 1.97 -6.38
N ASN A 72 6.81 1.00 -6.81
CA ASN A 72 5.71 1.23 -7.76
C ASN A 72 4.62 2.13 -7.14
N PHE A 73 4.27 1.92 -5.88
CA PHE A 73 3.37 2.81 -5.15
C PHE A 73 3.89 4.26 -5.16
N LEU A 74 5.14 4.48 -4.74
CA LEU A 74 5.78 5.80 -4.73
C LEU A 74 5.79 6.46 -6.12
N TRP A 75 6.13 5.70 -7.17
CA TRP A 75 6.15 6.20 -8.54
C TRP A 75 4.78 6.72 -9.00
N ASN A 76 3.69 6.08 -8.57
CA ASN A 76 2.35 6.47 -9.00
C ASN A 76 1.73 7.56 -8.12
N THR A 77 2.13 7.67 -6.85
CA THR A 77 1.62 8.69 -5.93
C THR A 77 2.45 9.98 -5.95
N GLY A 78 3.59 9.97 -6.67
CA GLY A 78 4.51 11.10 -6.75
C GLY A 78 5.43 11.24 -5.54
N GLY A 79 5.25 10.43 -4.49
CA GLY A 79 6.01 10.54 -3.24
C GLY A 79 5.67 11.80 -2.40
N ASP A 80 4.87 12.73 -2.93
CA ASP A 80 4.59 14.05 -2.34
C ASP A 80 3.88 13.99 -0.98
N ASP A 81 3.01 12.99 -0.78
CA ASP A 81 2.27 12.76 0.47
C ASP A 81 2.87 11.64 1.34
N THR A 82 4.08 11.16 1.00
CA THR A 82 4.71 10.04 1.70
C THR A 82 5.70 10.51 2.74
N CYS A 83 5.91 9.70 3.79
CA CYS A 83 6.83 10.05 4.89
C CYS A 83 8.30 10.12 4.45
N PHE A 84 8.60 9.76 3.19
CA PHE A 84 9.91 9.88 2.58
C PHE A 84 9.93 11.12 1.69
N PRO A 85 10.42 12.29 2.17
CA PRO A 85 10.63 13.43 1.30
C PRO A 85 11.64 13.03 0.23
N LEU A 86 11.16 12.91 -1.01
CA LEU A 86 12.04 12.88 -2.16
C LEU A 86 12.49 14.33 -2.34
N ASP A 87 13.58 14.71 -1.66
CA ASP A 87 14.16 16.03 -1.83
C ASP A 87 14.32 16.29 -3.33
N ASP A 88 13.64 17.33 -3.82
CA ASP A 88 13.76 17.84 -5.17
C ASP A 88 15.22 18.32 -5.34
N GLU A 89 16.12 17.43 -5.76
CA GLU A 89 17.45 17.81 -6.26
C GLU A 89 17.33 18.49 -7.64
N SER A 90 16.49 19.51 -7.74
CA SER A 90 16.62 20.50 -8.81
C SER A 90 17.72 21.47 -8.41
N HIS A 91 18.89 21.21 -8.99
CA HIS A 91 20.12 22.00 -8.95
C HIS A 91 19.89 23.53 -8.97
N GLU A 92 20.51 24.24 -8.03
CA GLU A 92 21.08 25.56 -8.31
C GLU A 92 22.59 25.52 -8.03
N ASP A 93 23.33 25.02 -9.03
CA ASP A 93 24.72 25.44 -9.23
C ASP A 93 24.71 26.96 -9.50
N THR A 94 24.88 27.76 -8.45
CA THR A 94 25.15 29.19 -8.58
C THR A 94 26.64 29.41 -8.35
N ILE A 95 27.39 29.59 -9.44
CA ILE A 95 28.72 30.23 -9.46
C ILE A 95 28.54 31.74 -9.57
#